data_AF-L8PFL7-F1
#
_entry.id   AF-L8PFL7-F1
#
_cell.length_a   1.000
_cell.length_b   1.000
_cell.length_c   1.000
_cell.angle_alpha   90.00
_cell.angle_beta   90.00
_cell.angle_gamma   90.00
#
_symmetry.space_group_name_H-M   'P 1'
#
loop_
_entity.id
_entity.type
_entity.pdbx_description
1 polymer ?
#
loop_
_entity_poly.entity_id
_entity_poly.type
_entity_poly.pdbx_seq_one_letter_code
_entity_poly.pdbx_strand_id
1 'polypeptide(L)'
;MVRANLDRSDWREAGPATGLMVSAAAVAGAAGVVVWLTTRQGPAGAGRVASGPSMDSPEGQRLVWLSRTSNPWLHMASAVTGFVALAAAVAAVGGLVDPLPALILTAVFALASVLVLGCASVQARVGEDGLRVSFGPFGRPARHWALRDIESARVERRTPGQVGGWGYRLSGLGTTVMLRSGECLVVRAKGKEFAVSVDDAERGAALLNSLRAKPLR
;
A
#
# COMPACT_ATOMS: atom_id res chain seq x y z
N MET A 1 34.93 8.38 10.17
CA MET A 1 35.78 8.90 9.08
C MET A 1 36.52 10.19 9.45
N VAL A 2 35.88 11.25 9.98
CA VAL A 2 36.64 12.46 10.44
C VAL A 2 37.66 12.12 11.55
N ARG A 3 37.32 11.22 12.48
CA ARG A 3 38.26 10.72 13.50
C ARG A 3 39.45 9.91 12.97
N ALA A 4 39.38 9.33 11.76
CA ALA A 4 40.43 8.44 11.26
C ALA A 4 41.61 9.17 10.61
N ASN A 5 41.44 10.44 10.23
CA ASN A 5 42.47 11.27 9.58
C ASN A 5 42.89 12.47 10.44
N LEU A 6 42.38 12.58 11.67
CA LEU A 6 42.68 13.70 12.58
C LEU A 6 44.16 13.72 13.01
N ASP A 7 44.83 12.57 12.95
CA ASP A 7 46.23 12.41 13.36
C ASP A 7 47.22 12.48 12.18
N ARG A 8 46.72 12.71 10.95
CA ARG A 8 47.53 12.73 9.72
C ARG A 8 47.79 14.18 9.33
N SER A 9 49.06 14.58 9.33
CA SER A 9 49.49 15.95 9.01
C SER A 9 49.70 16.18 7.51
N ASP A 10 49.75 15.13 6.69
CA ASP A 10 49.92 15.22 5.23
C ASP A 10 48.71 14.64 4.48
N TRP A 11 48.23 15.39 3.48
CA TRP A 11 47.03 15.07 2.70
C TRP A 11 47.20 13.81 1.84
N ARG A 12 48.44 13.43 1.53
CA ARG A 12 48.77 12.21 0.77
C ARG A 12 48.59 10.93 1.58
N GLU A 13 48.50 11.05 2.89
CA GLU A 13 48.33 9.92 3.81
C GLU A 13 46.86 9.65 4.16
N ALA A 14 45.95 10.53 3.75
CA ALA A 14 44.52 10.35 3.95
C ALA A 14 44.03 9.12 3.15
N GLY A 15 43.43 8.16 3.85
CA GLY A 15 42.80 7.01 3.19
C GLY A 15 41.71 7.45 2.20
N PRO A 16 41.48 6.70 1.11
CA PRO A 16 40.60 7.15 0.04
C PRO A 16 39.16 7.35 0.55
N ALA A 17 38.57 8.51 0.26
CA ALA A 17 37.21 8.90 0.68
C ALA A 17 36.09 8.15 -0.07
N THR A 18 36.42 7.09 -0.80
CA THR A 18 35.53 6.29 -1.64
C THR A 18 34.32 5.76 -0.86
N GLY A 19 34.49 5.34 0.40
CA GLY A 19 33.37 4.89 1.23
C GLY A 19 32.35 6.00 1.54
N LEU A 20 32.81 7.25 1.68
CA LEU A 20 31.95 8.42 1.90
C LEU A 20 31.26 8.87 0.61
N MET A 21 31.98 8.84 -0.51
CA MET A 21 31.42 9.18 -1.81
C MET A 21 30.40 8.15 -2.30
N VAL A 22 30.68 6.85 -2.14
CA VAL A 22 29.74 5.76 -2.46
C VAL A 22 28.52 5.81 -1.56
N SER A 23 28.69 6.09 -0.26
CA SER A 23 27.56 6.21 0.66
C SER A 23 26.70 7.45 0.39
N ALA A 24 27.31 8.60 0.09
CA ALA A 24 26.59 9.80 -0.33
C ALA A 24 25.84 9.59 -1.66
N ALA A 25 26.46 8.94 -2.64
CA ALA A 25 25.83 8.63 -3.93
C ALA A 25 24.68 7.62 -3.78
N ALA A 26 24.83 6.59 -2.94
CA ALA A 26 23.78 5.62 -2.67
C ALA A 26 22.58 6.26 -1.96
N VAL A 27 22.84 7.15 -1.00
CA VAL A 27 21.80 7.96 -0.32
C VAL A 27 21.07 8.86 -1.31
N ALA A 28 21.79 9.59 -2.16
CA ALA A 28 21.20 10.46 -3.18
C ALA A 28 20.37 9.67 -4.21
N GLY A 29 20.86 8.50 -4.64
CA GLY A 29 20.15 7.62 -5.57
C GLY A 29 18.87 7.06 -4.95
N ALA A 30 18.91 6.63 -3.70
CA ALA A 30 17.72 6.15 -2.98
C ALA A 30 16.66 7.25 -2.81
N ALA A 31 17.09 8.47 -2.47
CA ALA A 31 16.20 9.63 -2.42
C ALA A 31 15.56 9.92 -3.79
N GLY A 32 16.33 9.82 -4.88
CA GLY A 32 15.82 9.95 -6.24
C GLY A 32 14.78 8.89 -6.62
N VAL A 33 14.99 7.63 -6.22
CA VAL A 33 14.03 6.54 -6.44
C VAL A 33 12.74 6.76 -5.65
N VAL A 34 12.83 7.22 -4.40
CA VAL A 34 11.66 7.55 -3.58
C VAL A 34 10.84 8.68 -4.23
N VAL A 35 11.50 9.77 -4.64
CA VAL A 35 10.85 10.89 -5.33
C VAL A 35 10.23 10.45 -6.65
N TRP A 36 10.88 9.57 -7.40
CA TRP A 36 10.35 9.03 -8.64
C TRP A 36 9.14 8.13 -8.44
N LEU A 37 9.16 7.27 -7.41
CA LEU A 37 8.03 6.38 -7.09
C LEU A 37 6.81 7.17 -6.57
N THR A 38 7.01 8.27 -5.86
CA THR A 38 5.91 9.14 -5.38
C THR A 38 5.35 10.02 -6.49
N THR A 39 6.18 10.49 -7.43
CA THR A 39 5.75 11.30 -8.58
C THR A 39 5.19 10.47 -9.74
N ARG A 40 5.56 9.19 -9.85
CA ARG A 40 4.97 8.24 -10.82
C ARG A 40 3.56 7.79 -10.45
N GLN A 41 3.13 7.97 -9.21
CA GLN A 41 1.73 7.87 -8.85
C GLN A 41 1.04 9.13 -9.38
N GLY A 42 0.94 9.22 -10.72
CA GLY A 42 0.12 10.21 -11.40
C GLY A 42 -1.27 10.22 -10.77
N PRO A 43 -1.96 11.38 -10.81
CA PRO A 43 -3.19 11.62 -10.06
C PRO A 43 -4.07 10.39 -10.17
N ALA A 44 -4.32 9.73 -9.04
CA ALA A 44 -5.24 8.61 -8.92
C ALA A 44 -6.48 9.01 -9.72
N GLY A 45 -6.68 8.34 -10.86
CA GLY A 45 -7.47 8.88 -11.95
C GLY A 45 -8.75 9.46 -11.42
N ALA A 46 -8.81 10.79 -11.33
CA ALA A 46 -10.06 11.51 -11.24
C ALA A 46 -10.86 10.92 -12.39
N GLY A 47 -11.93 10.21 -12.05
CA GLY A 47 -12.63 9.33 -12.96
C GLY A 47 -12.74 10.03 -14.30
N ARG A 48 -12.05 9.51 -15.31
CA ARG A 48 -12.36 9.91 -16.67
C ARG A 48 -13.79 9.43 -16.82
N VAL A 49 -14.72 10.37 -16.68
CA VAL A 49 -16.11 10.21 -17.03
C VAL A 49 -16.05 9.86 -18.50
N ALA A 50 -16.00 8.56 -18.80
CA ALA A 50 -16.31 8.05 -20.10
C ALA A 50 -17.80 8.31 -20.27
N SER A 51 -18.14 9.54 -20.64
CA SER A 51 -19.34 9.81 -21.41
C SER A 51 -19.08 9.28 -22.81
N GLY A 52 -18.97 7.95 -22.91
CA GLY A 52 -18.94 7.21 -24.16
C GLY A 52 -20.31 6.58 -24.36
N PRO A 53 -20.73 6.30 -25.62
CA PRO A 53 -22.01 5.66 -25.88
C PRO A 53 -22.10 4.37 -25.08
N SER A 54 -23.26 4.14 -24.47
CA SER A 54 -23.61 2.87 -23.82
C SER A 54 -23.31 1.72 -24.79
N MET A 55 -22.24 0.97 -24.50
CA MET A 55 -22.02 -0.30 -25.16
C MET A 55 -23.10 -1.24 -24.63
N ASP A 56 -24.07 -1.58 -25.48
CA ASP A 56 -24.91 -2.75 -25.32
C ASP A 56 -23.99 -3.93 -25.01
N SER A 57 -24.08 -4.45 -23.79
CA SER A 57 -23.27 -5.58 -23.35
C SER A 57 -23.77 -6.82 -24.12
N PRO A 58 -22.96 -7.40 -25.02
CA PRO A 58 -23.31 -8.65 -25.68
C PRO A 58 -23.46 -9.74 -24.60
N GLU A 59 -24.48 -10.56 -24.73
CA GLU A 59 -24.69 -11.73 -23.88
C GLU A 59 -23.41 -12.60 -23.88
N GLY A 60 -22.76 -12.74 -22.73
CA GLY A 60 -21.54 -13.55 -22.56
C GLY A 60 -20.31 -12.82 -21.98
N GLN A 61 -20.35 -11.50 -21.77
CA GLN A 61 -19.23 -10.80 -21.12
C GLN A 61 -19.29 -10.89 -19.59
N ARG A 62 -18.18 -11.33 -18.97
CA ARG A 62 -18.00 -11.35 -17.52
C ARG A 62 -17.72 -9.94 -17.00
N LEU A 63 -18.72 -9.32 -16.37
CA LEU A 63 -18.55 -8.00 -15.76
C LEU A 63 -17.69 -8.11 -14.49
N VAL A 64 -16.62 -7.31 -14.42
CA VAL A 64 -15.75 -7.24 -13.25
C VAL A 64 -15.56 -5.79 -12.86
N TRP A 65 -15.84 -5.46 -11.60
CA TRP A 65 -15.51 -4.16 -11.02
C TRP A 65 -14.20 -4.27 -10.25
N LEU A 66 -13.34 -3.27 -10.40
CA LEU A 66 -12.03 -3.20 -9.77
C LEU A 66 -11.80 -1.78 -9.26
N SER A 67 -11.47 -1.66 -7.98
CA SER A 67 -11.09 -0.40 -7.37
C SER A 67 -9.81 -0.58 -6.57
N ARG A 68 -8.92 0.40 -6.64
CA ARG A 68 -7.65 0.42 -5.90
C ARG A 68 -7.55 1.72 -5.14
N THR A 69 -7.28 1.61 -3.86
CA THR A 69 -7.07 2.74 -2.97
C THR A 69 -5.72 2.61 -2.29
N SER A 70 -4.98 3.71 -2.23
CA SER A 70 -3.67 3.77 -1.59
C SER A 70 -3.59 4.97 -0.66
N ASN A 71 -2.78 4.85 0.38
CA ASN A 71 -2.49 5.95 1.30
C ASN A 71 -1.08 6.50 1.04
N PRO A 72 -0.95 7.71 0.48
CA PRO A 72 0.35 8.33 0.19
C PRO A 72 1.25 8.48 1.42
N TRP A 73 0.67 8.72 2.60
CA TRP A 73 1.42 8.84 3.85
C TRP A 73 2.06 7.51 4.25
N LEU A 74 1.38 6.38 4.03
CA LEU A 74 1.95 5.06 4.28
C LEU A 74 3.05 4.72 3.27
N HIS A 75 2.89 5.09 2.00
CA HIS A 75 3.98 4.97 1.01
C HIS A 75 5.20 5.79 1.43
N MET A 76 5.00 7.02 1.89
CA MET A 76 6.09 7.88 2.36
C MET A 76 6.76 7.32 3.62
N ALA A 77 5.99 6.86 4.61
CA ALA A 77 6.53 6.24 5.81
C ALA A 77 7.34 4.97 5.50
N SER A 78 6.86 4.14 4.57
CA SER A 78 7.60 2.98 4.08
C SER A 78 8.91 3.39 3.39
N ALA A 79 8.87 4.44 2.56
CA ALA A 79 10.06 4.95 1.89
C ALA A 79 11.11 5.49 2.88
N VAL A 80 10.68 6.27 3.88
CA VAL A 80 11.57 6.82 4.91
C VAL A 80 12.21 5.71 5.73
N THR A 81 11.42 4.73 6.18
CA THR A 81 11.96 3.59 6.95
C THR A 81 12.89 2.74 6.11
N GLY A 82 12.58 2.50 4.84
CA GLY A 82 13.46 1.78 3.91
C GLY A 82 14.78 2.53 3.66
N PHE A 83 14.72 3.86 3.56
CA PHE A 83 15.90 4.70 3.44
C PHE A 83 16.80 4.63 4.67
N VAL A 84 16.24 4.66 5.89
CA VAL A 84 17.01 4.50 7.13
C VAL A 84 17.69 3.14 7.17
N ALA A 85 16.99 2.06 6.78
CA ALA A 85 17.58 0.73 6.73
C ALA A 85 18.76 0.66 5.74
N LEU A 86 18.60 1.23 4.55
CA LEU A 86 19.65 1.28 3.55
C LEU A 86 20.86 2.09 4.01
N ALA A 87 20.64 3.26 4.61
CA ALA A 87 21.70 4.11 5.14
C ALA A 87 22.50 3.39 6.23
N ALA A 88 21.82 2.68 7.14
CA ALA A 88 22.45 1.87 8.18
C ALA A 88 23.32 0.75 7.59
N ALA A 89 22.80 0.01 6.61
CA ALA A 89 23.53 -1.05 5.92
C ALA A 89 24.79 -0.52 5.21
N VAL A 90 24.65 0.60 4.48
CA VAL A 90 25.77 1.22 3.77
C VAL A 90 26.82 1.76 4.75
N ALA A 91 26.41 2.37 5.86
CA ALA A 91 27.33 2.83 6.89
C ALA A 91 28.12 1.67 7.53
N ALA A 92 27.48 0.52 7.75
CA ALA A 92 28.13 -0.68 8.26
C ALA A 92 29.18 -1.21 7.27
N VAL A 93 28.80 -1.38 6.01
CA VAL A 93 29.71 -1.87 4.94
C VAL A 93 30.86 -0.90 4.70
N GLY A 94 30.62 0.40 4.83
CA GLY A 94 31.65 1.44 4.70
C GLY A 94 32.56 1.58 5.92
N GLY A 95 32.34 0.83 7.01
CA GLY A 95 33.14 0.92 8.24
C GLY A 95 32.94 2.25 9.00
N LEU A 96 31.81 2.95 8.79
CA LEU A 96 31.50 4.18 9.51
C LEU A 96 30.92 3.92 10.91
N VAL A 97 30.32 2.75 11.12
CA VAL A 97 29.63 2.34 12.34
C VAL A 97 29.92 0.87 12.65
N ASP A 98 29.71 0.47 13.89
CA ASP A 98 29.84 -0.93 14.29
C ASP A 98 28.79 -1.81 13.57
N PRO A 99 29.20 -2.99 13.08
CA PRO A 99 28.36 -3.81 12.20
C PRO A 99 27.15 -4.42 12.92
N LEU A 100 27.29 -4.82 14.18
CA LEU A 100 26.20 -5.42 14.98
C LEU A 100 25.00 -4.47 15.18
N PRO A 101 25.16 -3.26 15.77
CA PRO A 101 24.05 -2.34 15.94
C PRO A 101 23.48 -1.86 14.60
N ALA A 102 24.31 -1.70 13.57
CA ALA A 102 23.85 -1.31 12.24
C ALA A 102 23.02 -2.41 11.56
N LEU A 103 23.37 -3.68 11.76
CA LEU A 103 22.58 -4.82 11.28
C LEU A 103 21.22 -4.88 11.96
N ILE A 104 21.16 -4.68 13.28
CA ILE A 104 19.90 -4.63 14.03
C ILE A 104 19.01 -3.48 13.52
N LEU A 105 19.59 -2.28 13.37
CA LEU A 105 18.88 -1.12 12.85
C LEU A 105 18.34 -1.38 11.44
N THR A 106 19.18 -1.91 10.56
CA THR A 106 18.80 -2.30 9.20
C THR A 106 17.64 -3.27 9.21
N ALA A 107 17.72 -4.36 9.99
CA ALA A 107 16.69 -5.38 10.05
C ALA A 107 15.35 -4.82 10.54
N VAL A 108 15.36 -4.02 11.61
CA VAL A 108 14.15 -3.42 12.20
C VAL A 108 13.48 -2.47 11.20
N PHE A 109 14.25 -1.55 10.61
CA PHE A 109 13.70 -0.56 9.69
C PHE A 109 13.29 -1.16 8.34
N ALA A 110 14.01 -2.18 7.85
CA ALA A 110 13.62 -2.92 6.65
C ALA A 110 12.31 -3.67 6.87
N LEU A 111 12.18 -4.35 8.01
CA LEU A 111 10.94 -5.04 8.38
C LEU A 111 9.77 -4.04 8.50
N ALA A 112 9.97 -2.92 9.19
CA ALA A 112 8.97 -1.86 9.29
C ALA A 112 8.56 -1.33 7.90
N SER A 113 9.53 -1.07 7.02
CA SER A 113 9.28 -0.60 5.65
C SER A 113 8.41 -1.56 4.86
N VAL A 114 8.71 -2.86 4.90
CA VAL A 114 7.96 -3.91 4.20
C VAL A 114 6.54 -4.03 4.76
N LEU A 115 6.39 -4.04 6.09
CA LEU A 115 5.07 -4.14 6.74
C LEU A 115 4.20 -2.93 6.42
N VAL A 116 4.75 -1.72 6.48
CA VAL A 116 4.03 -0.49 6.14
C VAL A 116 3.63 -0.49 4.66
N LEU A 117 4.53 -0.91 3.76
CA LEU A 117 4.24 -1.00 2.32
C LEU A 117 3.10 -1.99 2.02
N GLY A 118 3.11 -3.15 2.70
CA GLY A 118 2.07 -4.16 2.56
C GLY A 118 0.68 -3.65 2.94
N CYS A 119 0.61 -2.70 3.88
CA CYS A 119 -0.64 -2.07 4.32
C CYS A 119 -0.98 -0.77 3.59
N ALA A 120 -0.10 -0.28 2.70
CA ALA A 120 -0.26 1.05 2.11
C ALA A 120 -1.27 1.11 0.96
N SER A 121 -1.66 -0.03 0.40
CA SER A 121 -2.67 -0.12 -0.66
C SER A 121 -3.63 -1.28 -0.44
N VAL A 122 -4.84 -1.09 -0.94
CA VAL A 122 -5.89 -2.09 -0.99
C VAL A 122 -6.51 -2.08 -2.38
N GLN A 123 -6.84 -3.26 -2.88
CA GLN A 123 -7.56 -3.44 -4.13
C GLN A 123 -8.78 -4.32 -3.86
N ALA A 124 -9.95 -3.81 -4.19
CA ALA A 124 -11.20 -4.55 -4.15
C ALA A 124 -11.60 -4.93 -5.57
N ARG A 125 -11.93 -6.20 -5.77
CA ARG A 125 -12.41 -6.77 -7.03
C ARG A 125 -13.73 -7.47 -6.78
N VAL A 126 -14.74 -7.10 -7.54
CA VAL A 126 -16.05 -7.77 -7.57
C VAL A 126 -16.20 -8.45 -8.91
N GLY A 127 -16.56 -9.72 -8.91
CA GLY A 127 -16.90 -10.50 -10.10
C GLY A 127 -17.83 -11.65 -9.74
N GLU A 128 -18.04 -12.58 -10.69
CA GLU A 128 -18.93 -13.74 -10.51
C GLU A 128 -18.55 -14.61 -9.31
N ASP A 129 -17.26 -14.72 -9.01
CA ASP A 129 -16.77 -15.49 -7.86
C ASP A 129 -17.12 -14.81 -6.51
N GLY A 130 -17.46 -13.52 -6.51
CA GLY A 130 -17.77 -12.72 -5.34
C GLY A 130 -16.81 -11.53 -5.15
N LEU A 131 -16.54 -11.19 -3.89
CA LEU A 131 -15.65 -10.08 -3.52
C LEU A 131 -14.26 -10.62 -3.18
N ARG A 132 -13.21 -10.04 -3.76
CA ARG A 132 -11.80 -10.25 -3.39
C ARG A 132 -11.17 -8.93 -2.99
N VAL A 133 -10.60 -8.87 -1.79
CA VAL A 133 -9.88 -7.70 -1.27
C VAL A 133 -8.44 -8.08 -1.01
N SER A 134 -7.53 -7.47 -1.75
CA SER A 134 -6.10 -7.74 -1.71
C SER A 134 -5.32 -6.54 -1.22
N PHE A 135 -4.28 -6.78 -0.43
CA PHE A 135 -3.45 -5.74 0.19
C PHE A 135 -2.09 -5.63 -0.52
N GLY A 136 -1.52 -4.43 -0.44
CA GLY A 136 -0.17 -4.15 -0.88
C GLY A 136 0.02 -4.11 -2.41
N PRO A 137 1.24 -3.76 -2.85
CA PRO A 137 1.55 -3.65 -4.28
C PRO A 137 1.40 -4.98 -5.03
N PHE A 138 1.66 -6.10 -4.35
CA PHE A 138 1.61 -7.45 -4.91
C PHE A 138 0.24 -8.13 -4.77
N GLY A 139 -0.77 -7.46 -4.20
CA GLY A 139 -2.09 -8.03 -3.99
C GLY A 139 -2.11 -9.23 -3.02
N ARG A 140 -1.16 -9.27 -2.07
CA ARG A 140 -1.06 -10.28 -1.02
C ARG A 140 -0.74 -9.59 0.31
N PRO A 141 -1.38 -9.98 1.43
CA PRO A 141 -2.43 -11.01 1.56
C PRO A 141 -3.74 -10.63 0.83
N ALA A 142 -4.59 -11.62 0.54
CA ALA A 142 -5.90 -11.40 -0.08
C ALA A 142 -6.99 -12.16 0.65
N ARG A 143 -8.13 -11.51 0.86
CA ARG A 143 -9.32 -12.08 1.47
C ARG A 143 -10.43 -12.19 0.43
N HIS A 144 -11.09 -13.33 0.40
CA HIS A 144 -12.15 -13.61 -0.56
C HIS A 144 -13.44 -13.97 0.17
N TRP A 145 -14.55 -13.45 -0.33
CA TRP A 145 -15.90 -13.81 0.06
C TRP A 145 -16.64 -14.29 -1.18
N ALA A 146 -17.09 -15.54 -1.13
CA ALA A 146 -17.89 -16.12 -2.20
C ALA A 146 -19.23 -15.40 -2.27
N LEU A 147 -19.79 -15.26 -3.47
CA LEU A 147 -21.06 -14.55 -3.68
C LEU A 147 -22.20 -15.08 -2.80
N ARG A 148 -22.27 -16.42 -2.61
CA ARG A 148 -23.23 -17.12 -1.74
C ARG A 148 -23.13 -16.76 -0.26
N ASP A 149 -21.95 -16.33 0.18
CA ASP A 149 -21.69 -16.00 1.59
C ASP A 149 -22.07 -14.55 1.90
N ILE A 150 -22.40 -13.74 0.88
CA ILE A 150 -22.70 -12.33 1.03
C ILE A 150 -24.21 -12.14 1.15
N GLU A 151 -24.62 -11.54 2.26
CA GLU A 151 -26.02 -11.27 2.63
C GLU A 151 -26.49 -9.92 2.11
N SER A 152 -25.61 -8.92 2.06
CA SER A 152 -25.92 -7.58 1.54
C SER A 152 -24.65 -6.82 1.18
N ALA A 153 -24.77 -5.87 0.25
CA ALA A 153 -23.76 -4.88 -0.07
C ALA A 153 -24.37 -3.49 -0.12
N ARG A 154 -23.70 -2.52 0.50
CA ARG A 154 -24.13 -1.12 0.57
C ARG A 154 -22.92 -0.19 0.54
N VAL A 155 -23.17 1.08 0.25
CA VAL A 155 -22.18 2.14 0.37
C VAL A 155 -22.40 2.86 1.70
N GLU A 156 -21.32 3.15 2.39
CA GLU A 156 -21.36 3.97 3.60
C GLU A 156 -20.20 4.95 3.59
N ARG A 157 -20.45 6.20 3.99
CA ARG A 157 -19.38 7.19 4.14
C ARG A 157 -18.81 7.10 5.55
N ARG A 158 -17.53 6.74 5.67
CA ARG A 158 -16.84 6.63 6.95
C ARG A 158 -15.62 7.54 6.98
N THR A 159 -15.25 7.96 8.19
CA THR A 159 -14.00 8.69 8.44
C THR A 159 -13.08 7.86 9.35
N PRO A 160 -11.76 8.07 9.29
CA PRO A 160 -10.80 7.37 10.15
C PRO A 160 -11.15 7.52 11.63
N GLY A 161 -11.62 8.70 12.07
CA GLY A 161 -12.02 8.93 13.46
C GLY A 161 -13.17 8.02 13.92
N GLN A 162 -14.10 7.68 13.03
CA GLN A 162 -15.23 6.80 13.34
C GLN A 162 -14.84 5.31 13.45
N VAL A 163 -13.72 4.91 12.82
CA VAL A 163 -13.32 3.50 12.70
C VAL A 163 -12.02 3.17 13.44
N GLY A 164 -11.48 4.11 14.22
CA GLY A 164 -10.25 3.92 15.02
C GLY A 164 -8.94 4.13 14.23
N GLY A 165 -8.97 4.95 13.20
CA GLY A 165 -7.81 5.40 12.42
C GLY A 165 -7.66 4.70 11.07
N TRP A 166 -6.43 4.77 10.54
CA TRP A 166 -6.05 4.19 9.26
C TRP A 166 -5.62 2.72 9.40
N GLY A 167 -5.83 1.92 8.36
CA GLY A 167 -5.37 0.54 8.24
C GLY A 167 -6.46 -0.52 8.41
N TYR A 168 -6.04 -1.72 8.80
CA TYR A 168 -6.91 -2.86 9.06
C TYR A 168 -7.37 -2.85 10.52
N ARG A 169 -8.68 -2.76 10.74
CA ARG A 169 -9.30 -2.66 12.07
C ARG A 169 -10.33 -3.75 12.30
N LEU A 170 -10.27 -4.35 13.48
CA LEU A 170 -11.25 -5.30 13.98
C LEU A 170 -12.09 -4.58 15.04
N SER A 171 -13.40 -4.50 14.84
CA SER A 171 -14.37 -3.96 15.79
C SER A 171 -15.44 -5.00 16.10
N GLY A 172 -16.24 -4.76 17.14
CA GLY A 172 -17.37 -5.64 17.47
C GLY A 172 -18.41 -5.76 16.35
N LEU A 173 -18.47 -4.78 15.45
CA LEU A 173 -19.37 -4.77 14.29
C LEU A 173 -18.79 -5.49 13.07
N GLY A 174 -17.47 -5.69 13.02
CA GLY A 174 -16.83 -6.34 11.89
C GLY A 174 -15.38 -5.89 11.62
N THR A 175 -14.92 -6.12 10.40
CA THR A 175 -13.59 -5.70 9.94
C THR A 175 -13.72 -4.46 9.07
N THR A 176 -12.92 -3.44 9.31
CA THR A 176 -12.85 -2.25 8.45
C THR A 176 -11.43 -2.02 7.95
N VAL A 177 -11.29 -1.82 6.65
CA VAL A 177 -10.04 -1.41 5.99
C VAL A 177 -10.19 0.03 5.55
N MET A 178 -9.45 0.93 6.20
CA MET A 178 -9.56 2.36 5.98
C MET A 178 -8.22 2.92 5.50
N LEU A 179 -8.10 3.23 4.22
CA LEU A 179 -6.92 3.86 3.63
C LEU A 179 -7.17 5.30 3.17
N ARG A 180 -8.43 5.67 2.91
CA ARG A 180 -8.85 7.07 2.70
C ARG A 180 -10.19 7.36 3.39
N SER A 181 -10.41 8.62 3.76
CA SER A 181 -11.73 9.10 4.20
C SER A 181 -12.72 9.06 3.05
N GLY A 182 -14.01 8.86 3.33
CA GLY A 182 -15.07 8.98 2.34
C GLY A 182 -15.84 7.68 2.15
N GLU A 183 -16.15 7.37 0.89
CA GLU A 183 -16.97 6.21 0.55
C GLU A 183 -16.26 4.89 0.80
N CYS A 184 -17.00 3.98 1.44
CA CYS A 184 -16.60 2.61 1.74
C CYS A 184 -17.64 1.65 1.18
N LEU A 185 -17.17 0.58 0.55
CA LEU A 185 -17.99 -0.58 0.24
C LEU A 185 -18.13 -1.41 1.50
N VAL A 186 -19.37 -1.57 1.99
CA VAL A 186 -19.70 -2.38 3.16
C VAL A 186 -20.45 -3.61 2.70
N VAL A 187 -19.91 -4.78 3.00
CA VAL A 187 -20.55 -6.07 2.75
C VAL A 187 -20.84 -6.76 4.07
N ARG A 188 -22.00 -7.38 4.18
CA ARG A 188 -22.31 -8.31 5.28
C ARG A 188 -22.16 -9.72 4.77
N ALA A 189 -21.30 -10.52 5.40
CA ALA A 189 -21.06 -11.90 5.01
C ALA A 189 -20.89 -12.78 6.25
N LYS A 190 -21.61 -13.91 6.29
CA LYS A 190 -21.61 -14.86 7.43
C LYS A 190 -21.86 -14.16 8.77
N GLY A 191 -22.83 -13.26 8.83
CA GLY A 191 -23.20 -12.50 10.01
C GLY A 191 -22.22 -11.41 10.46
N LYS A 192 -21.10 -11.20 9.74
CA LYS A 192 -20.08 -10.17 10.06
C LYS A 192 -20.04 -9.10 8.99
N GLU A 193 -19.83 -7.85 9.39
CA GLU A 193 -19.60 -6.78 8.41
C GLU A 193 -18.12 -6.69 8.02
N PHE A 194 -17.89 -6.39 6.74
CA PHE A 194 -16.60 -6.02 6.21
C PHE A 194 -16.75 -4.72 5.44
N ALA A 195 -16.00 -3.69 5.83
CA ALA A 195 -15.95 -2.41 5.15
C ALA A 195 -14.57 -2.17 4.55
N VAL A 196 -14.51 -1.64 3.33
CA VAL A 196 -13.26 -1.20 2.69
C VAL A 196 -13.43 0.15 2.03
N SER A 197 -12.53 1.09 2.32
CA SER A 197 -12.48 2.38 1.63
C SER A 197 -12.03 2.19 0.19
N VAL A 198 -12.90 2.48 -0.77
CA VAL A 198 -12.69 2.25 -2.21
C VAL A 198 -13.35 3.34 -3.03
N ASP A 199 -12.74 3.67 -4.16
CA ASP A 199 -13.34 4.56 -5.16
C ASP A 199 -14.48 3.86 -5.87
N ASP A 200 -15.53 4.61 -6.22
CA ASP A 200 -16.69 4.09 -6.96
C ASP A 200 -17.36 2.90 -6.23
N ALA A 201 -17.51 3.03 -4.91
CA ALA A 201 -18.13 2.01 -4.05
C ALA A 201 -19.57 1.70 -4.48
N GLU A 202 -20.27 2.68 -5.07
CA GLU A 202 -21.63 2.54 -5.58
C GLU A 202 -21.73 1.50 -6.69
N ARG A 203 -20.87 1.56 -7.71
CA ARG A 203 -20.86 0.55 -8.77
C ARG A 203 -20.43 -0.82 -8.25
N GLY A 204 -19.49 -0.88 -7.30
CA GLY A 204 -19.09 -2.12 -6.66
C GLY A 204 -20.26 -2.79 -5.92
N ALA A 205 -21.02 -2.02 -5.14
CA ALA A 205 -22.20 -2.50 -4.43
C ALA A 205 -23.33 -2.90 -5.39
N ALA A 206 -23.60 -2.09 -6.41
CA ALA A 206 -24.61 -2.36 -7.43
C ALA A 206 -24.31 -3.67 -8.19
N LEU A 207 -23.06 -3.86 -8.64
CA LEU A 207 -22.65 -5.09 -9.30
C LEU A 207 -22.83 -6.30 -8.36
N LEU A 208 -22.37 -6.19 -7.12
CA LEU A 208 -22.47 -7.31 -6.18
C LEU A 208 -23.93 -7.69 -5.88
N ASN A 209 -24.82 -6.71 -5.73
CA ASN A 209 -26.24 -6.95 -5.56
C ASN A 209 -26.89 -7.54 -6.82
N SER A 210 -26.50 -7.09 -8.02
CA SER A 210 -27.01 -7.65 -9.28
C SER A 210 -26.61 -9.11 -9.49
N LEU A 211 -25.36 -9.46 -9.15
CA LEU A 211 -24.86 -10.84 -9.24
C LEU A 211 -25.58 -11.75 -8.26
N ARG A 212 -25.88 -11.27 -7.05
CA ARG A 212 -26.65 -12.02 -6.04
C ARG A 212 -28.11 -12.26 -6.45
N ALA A 213 -28.72 -11.32 -7.17
CA ALA A 213 -30.09 -11.44 -7.63
C ALA A 213 -30.24 -12.41 -8.83
N LYS A 214 -29.14 -12.73 -9.51
CA LYS A 214 -29.13 -13.66 -10.64
C LYS A 214 -29.22 -15.09 -10.11
N PRO A 215 -30.17 -15.93 -10.57
CA PRO A 215 -30.22 -17.32 -10.17
C PRO A 215 -28.92 -18.02 -10.62
N LEU A 216 -28.23 -18.65 -9.67
CA LEU A 216 -27.08 -19.51 -9.95
C LEU A 216 -27.52 -20.58 -10.95
N ARG A 217 -26.96 -20.55 -12.16
CA ARG A 217 -27.14 -21.62 -13.15
C ARG A 217 -26.29 -22.83 -12.77
#